data_AF-A0A7S1H7E5-F1
#
_entry.id   AF-A0A7S1H7E5-F1
#
_cell.length_a   1.000
_cell.length_b   1.000
_cell.length_c   1.000
_cell.angle_alpha   90.00
_cell.angle_beta   90.00
_cell.angle_gamma   90.00
#
_symmetry.space_group_name_H-M   'P 1'
#
loop_
_entity.id
_entity.type
_entity.pdbx_description
1 polymer ?
#
loop_
_entity_poly.entity_id
_entity_poly.type
_entity_poly.pdbx_seq_one_letter_code
_entity_poly.pdbx_strand_id
1 'polypeptide(L)'
;GEVCVDVEDGFLRQDRALFTYRLRAGRKIIAIPSTDRPGISSPFTLSVFSDSNVVLKKLADERRAVIAGEWTPDTGGGSHLNDAWARNPYYHLHVPPPTAHRPLLTVTLSLEPPACE
;
A
#
# COMPACT_ATOMS: atom_id res chain seq x y z
N GLY A 1 1.85 -7.34 -13.44
CA GLY A 1 1.98 -6.89 -12.04
C GLY A 1 1.73 -5.40 -11.99
N GLU A 2 0.80 -4.94 -11.17
CA GLU A 2 0.78 -3.54 -10.76
C GLU A 2 1.90 -3.37 -9.73
N VAL A 3 2.93 -2.64 -10.13
CA VAL A 3 3.97 -2.20 -9.22
C VAL A 3 3.34 -1.10 -8.37
N CYS A 4 3.16 -1.35 -7.07
CA CYS A 4 2.99 -0.26 -6.11
C CYS A 4 4.32 0.48 -6.10
N VAL A 5 4.41 1.54 -6.89
CA VAL A 5 5.55 2.46 -6.79
C VAL A 5 5.27 3.28 -5.55
N ASP A 6 6.06 3.04 -4.49
CA ASP A 6 6.16 4.01 -3.42
C ASP A 6 6.92 5.20 -4.00
N VAL A 7 6.24 6.32 -4.14
CA VAL A 7 6.87 7.55 -4.62
C VAL A 7 6.75 8.56 -3.50
N GLU A 8 7.83 8.64 -2.72
CA GLU A 8 8.01 9.66 -1.71
C GLU A 8 8.52 10.93 -2.41
N ASP A 9 7.76 12.02 -2.32
CA ASP A 9 8.25 13.35 -2.68
C ASP A 9 8.65 14.07 -1.39
N GLY A 10 9.73 14.85 -1.44
CA GLY A 10 10.24 15.58 -0.29
C GLY A 10 9.21 16.61 0.19
N PHE A 11 9.11 16.79 1.51
CA PHE A 11 8.26 17.82 2.11
C PHE A 11 8.63 19.21 1.58
N LEU A 12 7.89 19.72 0.60
CA LEU A 12 8.09 21.05 0.03
C LEU A 12 7.36 22.07 0.91
N ARG A 13 8.14 22.68 1.80
CA ARG A 13 7.74 23.61 2.89
C ARG A 13 7.03 22.91 4.06
N GLN A 14 7.31 23.43 5.26
CA GLN A 14 7.06 22.85 6.59
C GLN A 14 5.62 22.40 6.90
N ASP A 15 4.67 22.53 5.98
CA ASP A 15 3.24 22.25 6.16
C ASP A 15 2.60 21.39 5.04
N ARG A 16 3.30 21.09 3.93
CA ARG A 16 2.70 20.37 2.79
C ARG A 16 3.68 19.43 2.08
N ALA A 17 3.16 18.29 1.65
CA ALA A 17 3.79 17.43 0.65
C ALA A 17 3.01 17.55 -0.66
N LEU A 18 3.71 17.80 -1.77
CA LEU A 18 3.13 17.82 -3.11
C LEU A 18 3.75 16.68 -3.89
N PHE A 19 2.93 15.89 -4.57
CA PHE A 19 3.40 14.82 -5.44
C PHE A 19 2.67 14.88 -6.78
N THR A 20 3.42 14.78 -7.88
CA THR A 20 2.87 14.76 -9.23
C THR A 20 3.15 13.43 -9.91
N TYR A 21 2.10 12.75 -10.37
CA TYR A 21 2.23 11.49 -11.09
C TYR A 21 1.27 11.40 -12.28
N ARG A 22 1.75 10.86 -13.40
CA ARG A 22 0.91 10.56 -14.56
C ARG A 22 0.41 9.13 -14.51
N LEU A 23 -0.88 8.97 -14.25
CA LEU A 23 -1.55 7.67 -14.29
C LEU A 23 -2.04 7.33 -15.69
N ARG A 24 -1.87 6.08 -16.11
CA ARG A 24 -2.57 5.56 -17.29
C ARG A 24 -4.05 5.36 -16.96
N ALA A 25 -4.93 5.64 -17.92
CA ALA A 25 -6.36 5.39 -17.77
C ALA A 25 -6.64 3.94 -17.32
N GLY A 26 -7.56 3.78 -16.36
CA GLY A 26 -7.92 2.49 -15.78
C GLY A 26 -7.02 2.01 -14.63
N ARG A 27 -5.85 2.63 -14.41
CA ARG A 27 -5.03 2.37 -13.22
C ARG A 27 -5.65 2.97 -11.97
N LYS A 28 -5.45 2.30 -10.84
CA LYS A 28 -5.89 2.75 -9.52
C LYS A 28 -4.69 2.82 -8.61
N ILE A 29 -4.67 3.82 -7.73
CA ILE A 29 -3.63 3.99 -6.70
C ILE A 29 -4.28 4.17 -5.34
N ILE A 30 -3.50 3.91 -4.29
CA ILE A 30 -3.85 4.25 -2.91
C ILE A 30 -2.88 5.33 -2.47
N ALA A 31 -3.41 6.46 -2.01
CA ALA A 31 -2.63 7.49 -1.34
C ALA A 31 -2.70 7.23 0.18
N ILE A 32 -1.56 7.05 0.83
CA ILE A 32 -1.44 6.86 2.27
C ILE A 32 -0.78 8.11 2.85
N PRO A 33 -1.53 9.07 3.40
CA PRO A 33 -0.92 10.19 4.12
C PRO A 33 -0.34 9.68 5.44
N SER A 34 0.93 9.98 5.71
CA SER A 34 1.65 9.60 6.92
C SER A 34 2.53 10.73 7.44
N THR A 35 2.91 10.62 8.70
CA THR A 35 3.98 11.42 9.31
C THR A 35 5.29 10.65 9.27
N ASP A 36 6.41 11.36 9.43
CA ASP A 36 7.76 10.78 9.50
C ASP A 36 7.95 9.86 10.71
N ARG A 37 7.21 10.10 11.80
CA ARG A 37 7.30 9.34 13.05
C ARG A 37 5.95 8.79 13.50
N PRO A 38 5.93 7.63 14.17
CA PRO A 38 4.72 7.08 14.76
C PRO A 38 4.22 7.93 15.94
N GLY A 39 2.93 7.80 16.26
CA GLY A 39 2.31 8.43 17.43
C GLY A 39 1.95 9.92 17.26
N ILE A 40 2.20 10.51 16.09
CA ILE A 40 1.79 11.88 15.80
C ILE A 40 0.30 11.89 15.42
N SER A 41 -0.51 12.59 16.20
CA SER A 41 -1.92 12.84 15.90
C SER A 41 -2.10 14.29 15.48
N SER A 42 -2.48 14.51 14.22
CA SER A 42 -2.69 15.85 13.65
C SER A 42 -3.74 15.78 12.54
N PRO A 43 -4.62 16.79 12.38
CA PRO A 43 -5.49 16.86 11.22
C PRO A 43 -4.68 17.03 9.94
N PHE A 44 -5.16 16.45 8.84
CA PHE A 44 -4.60 16.63 7.50
C PHE A 44 -5.72 16.85 6.48
N THR A 45 -5.39 17.47 5.36
CA THR A 45 -6.28 17.62 4.20
C THR A 45 -5.60 17.03 2.97
N LEU A 46 -6.25 16.04 2.33
CA LEU A 46 -5.79 15.49 1.05
C LEU A 46 -6.54 16.17 -0.11
N SER A 47 -5.81 16.92 -0.93
CA SER A 47 -6.33 17.56 -2.15
C SER A 47 -5.75 16.90 -3.39
N VAL A 48 -6.61 16.51 -4.33
CA VAL A 48 -6.20 15.91 -5.62
C VAL A 48 -6.58 16.86 -6.75
N PHE A 49 -5.60 17.25 -7.55
CA PHE A 49 -5.78 18.07 -8.74
C PHE A 49 -5.50 17.21 -9.98
N SER A 50 -6.40 17.24 -10.95
CA SER A 50 -6.25 16.53 -12.22
C SER A 50 -6.86 17.35 -13.35
N ASP A 51 -6.28 17.22 -14.54
CA ASP A 51 -6.85 17.73 -15.79
C ASP A 51 -8.01 16.86 -16.31
N SER A 52 -8.27 15.73 -15.65
CA SER A 52 -9.27 14.73 -16.00
C SER A 52 -10.18 14.43 -14.81
N ASN A 53 -11.35 13.84 -15.05
CA ASN A 53 -12.23 13.45 -13.96
C ASN A 53 -11.59 12.34 -13.10
N VAL A 54 -11.50 12.57 -11.79
CA VAL A 54 -10.96 11.62 -10.82
C VAL A 54 -11.98 11.35 -9.72
N VAL A 55 -12.07 10.08 -9.30
CA VAL A 55 -12.92 9.68 -8.18
C VAL A 55 -12.04 9.43 -6.96
N LEU A 56 -12.11 10.34 -5.99
CA LEU A 56 -11.48 10.15 -4.69
C LEU A 56 -12.47 9.53 -3.72
N LYS A 57 -12.13 8.38 -3.14
CA LYS A 57 -12.95 7.70 -2.14
C LYS A 57 -12.09 7.27 -0.96
N LYS A 58 -12.45 7.70 0.25
CA LYS A 58 -11.85 7.17 1.48
C LYS A 58 -12.17 5.68 1.58
N LEU A 59 -11.15 4.86 1.77
CA LEU A 59 -11.32 3.44 2.06
C LEU A 59 -11.80 3.31 3.51
N ALA A 60 -12.81 2.48 3.75
CA ALA A 60 -13.33 2.25 5.10
C ALA A 60 -12.31 1.44 5.92
N ASP A 61 -12.06 1.87 7.17
CA ASP A 61 -11.04 1.29 8.05
C ASP A 61 -11.27 -0.20 8.32
N GLU A 62 -12.54 -0.64 8.36
CA GLU A 62 -12.98 -2.03 8.55
C GLU A 62 -12.58 -3.01 7.43
N ARG A 63 -12.05 -2.51 6.31
CA ARG A 63 -11.68 -3.34 5.13
C ARG A 63 -10.19 -3.61 5.02
N ARG A 64 -9.39 -3.20 6.02
CA ARG A 64 -7.95 -3.43 6.07
C ARG A 64 -7.65 -4.64 6.94
N ALA A 65 -7.12 -5.70 6.33
CA ALA A 65 -6.47 -6.80 7.05
C ALA A 65 -4.96 -6.57 7.03
N VAL A 66 -4.33 -6.55 8.21
CA VAL A 66 -2.87 -6.49 8.35
C VAL A 66 -2.43 -7.80 8.98
N ILE A 67 -1.54 -8.52 8.29
CA ILE A 67 -0.91 -9.73 8.80
C ILE A 67 0.58 -9.44 8.88
N ALA A 68 1.12 -9.43 10.10
CA ALA A 68 2.57 -9.35 10.31
C ALA A 68 3.21 -10.69 9.91
N GLY A 69 4.42 -10.63 9.36
CA GLY A 69 5.18 -11.81 8.96
C GLY A 69 6.61 -11.43 8.57
N GLU A 70 7.48 -12.42 8.56
CA GLU A 70 8.88 -12.26 8.20
C GLU A 70 9.35 -13.41 7.31
N TRP A 71 10.35 -13.14 6.47
CA TRP A 71 11.14 -14.17 5.84
C TRP A 71 12.35 -14.47 6.71
N THR A 72 12.46 -15.70 7.19
CA THR A 72 13.62 -16.21 7.91
C THR A 72 14.55 -16.94 6.92
N PRO A 73 15.75 -17.37 7.35
CA PRO A 73 16.59 -18.22 6.51
C PRO A 73 15.88 -19.50 6.01
N ASP A 74 14.90 -20.00 6.77
CA ASP A 74 14.16 -21.22 6.44
C ASP A 74 12.95 -20.94 5.55
N THR A 75 12.32 -19.77 5.66
CA THR A 75 11.10 -19.41 4.91
C THR A 75 11.37 -18.47 3.71
N GLY A 76 12.55 -17.87 3.62
CA GLY A 76 12.96 -16.97 2.54
C GLY A 76 13.41 -17.70 1.28
N GLY A 77 12.45 -18.25 0.52
CA GLY A 77 12.70 -19.11 -0.64
C GLY A 77 13.22 -18.41 -1.92
N GLY A 78 13.40 -17.09 -1.91
CA GLY A 78 13.76 -16.30 -3.09
C GLY A 78 12.55 -15.99 -3.97
N SER A 79 12.76 -15.78 -5.28
CA SER A 79 11.73 -15.55 -6.30
C SER A 79 11.24 -16.85 -6.96
N HIS A 80 10.15 -16.80 -7.74
CA HIS A 80 9.56 -17.95 -8.44
C HIS A 80 10.50 -18.69 -9.41
N LEU A 81 11.70 -18.15 -9.65
CA LEU A 81 12.76 -18.78 -10.44
C LEU A 81 13.73 -19.63 -9.60
N ASN A 82 13.57 -19.67 -8.28
CA ASN A 82 14.41 -20.45 -7.36
C ASN A 82 13.69 -21.72 -6.91
N ASP A 83 14.42 -22.84 -6.80
CA ASP A 83 13.87 -24.13 -6.36
C ASP A 83 13.28 -24.07 -4.95
N ALA A 84 13.82 -23.19 -4.10
CA ALA A 84 13.35 -22.98 -2.74
C ALA A 84 12.08 -22.10 -2.64
N TRP A 85 11.52 -21.60 -3.75
CA TRP A 85 10.33 -20.71 -3.75
C TRP A 85 9.18 -21.24 -2.92
N ALA A 86 9.01 -22.58 -2.89
CA ALA A 86 7.97 -23.26 -2.15
C ALA A 86 8.06 -23.11 -0.62
N ARG A 87 9.17 -22.60 -0.10
CA ARG A 87 9.36 -22.32 1.33
C ARG A 87 8.77 -20.98 1.77
N ASN A 88 8.45 -20.10 0.81
CA ASN A 88 7.82 -18.82 1.12
C ASN A 88 6.46 -19.03 1.80
N PRO A 89 6.07 -18.18 2.76
CA PRO A 89 4.74 -18.22 3.34
C PRO A 89 3.63 -18.03 2.29
N TYR A 90 2.55 -18.80 2.43
CA TYR A 90 1.37 -18.71 1.58
C TYR A 90 0.19 -18.13 2.35
N TYR A 91 -0.53 -17.22 1.72
CA TYR A 91 -1.74 -16.61 2.26
C TYR A 91 -2.92 -16.87 1.33
N HIS A 92 -4.04 -17.29 1.91
CA HIS A 92 -5.29 -17.46 1.18
C HIS A 92 -6.18 -16.23 1.38
N LEU A 93 -6.55 -15.56 0.28
CA LEU A 93 -7.46 -14.43 0.30
C LEU A 93 -8.83 -14.90 -0.19
N HIS A 94 -9.84 -14.77 0.67
CA HIS A 94 -11.21 -15.15 0.37
C HIS A 94 -12.17 -14.01 0.67
N VAL A 95 -13.05 -13.71 -0.27
CA VAL A 95 -14.16 -12.78 -0.08
C VAL A 95 -15.42 -13.61 0.18
N PRO A 96 -15.95 -13.63 1.42
CA PRO A 96 -17.12 -14.43 1.72
C PRO A 96 -18.40 -13.87 1.04
N PRO A 97 -19.35 -14.73 0.66
CA PRO A 97 -20.67 -14.32 0.22
C PRO A 97 -21.57 -13.88 1.40
N PRO A 98 -22.62 -13.08 1.15
CA PRO A 98 -22.94 -12.45 -0.13
C PRO A 98 -22.09 -11.19 -0.36
N THR A 99 -21.59 -11.03 -1.58
CA THR A 99 -20.90 -9.81 -2.00
C THR A 99 -21.80 -9.06 -2.99
N ALA A 100 -22.34 -7.91 -2.60
CA ALA A 100 -23.27 -7.14 -3.44
C ALA A 100 -22.64 -6.63 -4.76
N HIS A 101 -21.31 -6.50 -4.79
CA HIS A 101 -20.54 -6.04 -5.95
C HIS A 101 -19.21 -6.81 -6.06
N ARG A 102 -18.55 -6.72 -7.22
CA ARG A 102 -17.18 -7.24 -7.43
C ARG A 102 -16.17 -6.39 -6.64
N PRO A 103 -15.55 -6.91 -5.56
CA PRO A 103 -14.60 -6.14 -4.79
C PRO A 103 -13.31 -5.94 -5.58
N LEU A 104 -12.70 -4.77 -5.41
CA LEU A 104 -11.31 -4.53 -5.78
C LEU A 104 -10.46 -4.78 -4.54
N LEU A 105 -9.50 -5.69 -4.63
CA LEU A 105 -8.52 -5.95 -3.59
C LEU A 105 -7.19 -5.35 -4.01
N THR A 106 -6.58 -4.58 -3.12
CA THR A 106 -5.20 -4.11 -3.26
C THR A 106 -4.39 -4.78 -2.16
N VAL A 107 -3.32 -5.49 -2.54
CA VAL A 107 -2.40 -6.15 -1.62
C VAL A 107 -1.08 -5.39 -1.65
N THR A 108 -0.67 -4.89 -0.50
CA THR A 108 0.60 -4.19 -0.33
C THR A 108 1.48 -5.01 0.60
N LEU A 109 2.74 -5.21 0.21
CA LEU A 109 3.78 -5.69 1.09
C LEU A 109 4.62 -4.49 1.54
N SER A 110 4.72 -4.28 2.84
CA SER A 110 5.56 -3.24 3.43
C SER A 110 6.61 -3.93 4.30
N LEU A 111 7.86 -3.52 4.16
CA LEU A 111 8.93 -3.95 5.05
C LEU A 111 8.91 -3.05 6.28
N GLU A 112 9.01 -3.63 7.47
CA GLU A 112 9.25 -2.84 8.67
C GLU A 112 10.67 -2.25 8.60
N PRO A 113 10.86 -0.95 8.92
CA PRO A 113 12.20 -0.41 9.03
C PRO A 113 12.95 -1.18 10.12
N PRO A 114 14.27 -1.41 9.97
CA PRO A 114 15.06 -2.02 11.03
C PRO A 114 14.89 -1.21 12.31
N ALA A 115 14.75 -1.89 13.45
CA ALA A 115 14.74 -1.21 14.74
C ALA A 115 16.01 -0.35 14.86
N CYS A 116 15.86 0.94 15.19
CA CYS A 116 17.01 1.78 15.50
C CYS A 116 17.74 1.19 16.71
N GLU A 117 19.03 0.89 16.57
CA GLU A 117 19.93 0.62 17.71
C GLU A 117 20.21 1.90 18.52
#